data_AF-A0A2T0W2B0-F1
#
_entry.id   AF-A0A2T0W2B0-F1
#
_cell.length_a   1.000
_cell.length_b   1.000
_cell.length_c   1.000
_cell.angle_alpha   90.00
_cell.angle_beta   90.00
_cell.angle_gamma   90.00
#
_symmetry.space_group_name_H-M   'P 1'
#
loop_
_entity.id
_entity.type
_entity.pdbx_description
1 polymer ?
#
loop_
_entity_poly.entity_id
_entity_poly.type
_entity_poly.pdbx_seq_one_letter_code
_entity_poly.pdbx_strand_id
1 'polypeptide(L)'
;MKLPNLFKNNKKETIIRLENELNSLKNDLTDINKLTLLEIQVKIATGKEKLTELRTRENELDQSINDKKKNIRELDSKLVSISDELEMEQFSLYRPKYTFSTAIGYKDRLIDIRNNQKQMIKSKTAVNYFDNWTVDGSKSKGKKMTNDNIRLIIRSFNNECEAAINKVKFSNIESIEKRIINSYEQLNKLNSSSKVSLSKSFLQLKKDELYLAFEYERKKQEEKEELREQRERDREEKKLQQEIESKKKFLNKDISHYSQMVEELLRKINSGENEDQRDSLNKEIMDLQKKIKEKEAEKTELDYREAHSSAGYVYIISNIGAFGEDTVKIGVTRRLNPYERIAELSSASVPFPFDIHAIIFSYEAYQLENTLHKRFDSQRINKINSRKEFFKVTIDEIKDTLEEYKDLTIDFTELPDAEEYRETKKLDISHTD
;
A
#
# COMPACT_ATOMS: atom_id res chain seq x y z
N MET A 1 -63.52 37.47 124.95
CA MET A 1 -62.97 38.62 124.19
C MET A 1 -61.81 38.09 123.32
N LYS A 2 -61.85 38.35 122.01
CA LYS A 2 -60.80 38.13 120.98
C LYS A 2 -60.32 36.69 120.70
N LEU A 3 -60.87 36.07 119.64
CA LEU A 3 -60.14 35.18 118.72
C LEU A 3 -60.82 35.05 117.31
N PRO A 4 -60.99 36.12 116.50
CA PRO A 4 -61.29 35.96 115.06
C PRO A 4 -60.17 36.40 114.09
N ASN A 5 -59.03 36.89 114.57
CA ASN A 5 -58.02 37.54 113.69
C ASN A 5 -56.90 36.63 113.16
N LEU A 6 -56.70 35.42 113.69
CA LEU A 6 -55.62 34.52 113.25
C LEU A 6 -55.95 33.75 111.95
N PHE A 7 -57.23 33.40 111.71
CA PHE A 7 -57.60 32.59 110.54
C PHE A 7 -57.76 33.39 109.23
N LYS A 8 -58.06 34.69 109.29
CA LYS A 8 -58.19 35.55 108.10
C LYS A 8 -56.84 36.05 107.56
N ASN A 9 -55.85 36.29 108.42
CA ASN A 9 -54.50 36.69 108.00
C ASN A 9 -53.75 35.52 107.32
N ASN A 10 -53.84 34.33 107.90
CA ASN A 10 -53.14 33.14 107.39
C ASN A 10 -53.64 32.72 105.99
N LYS A 11 -54.94 32.92 105.69
CA LYS A 11 -55.51 32.70 104.34
C LYS A 11 -55.07 33.75 103.32
N LYS A 12 -54.90 35.02 103.72
CA LYS A 12 -54.39 36.07 102.81
C LYS A 12 -52.91 35.86 102.48
N GLU A 13 -52.10 35.50 103.47
CA GLU A 13 -50.68 35.19 103.26
C GLU A 13 -50.46 33.97 102.37
N THR A 14 -51.29 32.93 102.52
CA THR A 14 -51.23 31.75 101.62
C THR A 14 -51.69 32.07 100.20
N ILE A 15 -52.72 32.91 100.01
CA ILE A 15 -53.14 33.37 98.67
C ILE A 15 -52.01 34.16 97.99
N ILE A 16 -51.40 35.12 98.69
CA ILE A 16 -50.29 35.93 98.15
C ILE A 16 -49.09 35.04 97.80
N ARG A 17 -48.78 34.04 98.63
CA ARG A 17 -47.71 33.08 98.36
C ARG A 17 -48.00 32.24 97.10
N LEU A 18 -49.22 31.73 96.97
CA LEU A 18 -49.64 30.96 95.79
C LEU A 18 -49.68 31.82 94.52
N GLU A 19 -50.09 33.08 94.61
CA GLU A 19 -50.05 34.01 93.47
C GLU A 19 -48.62 34.32 93.01
N ASN A 20 -47.69 34.48 93.96
CA ASN A 20 -46.27 34.65 93.65
C ASN A 20 -45.65 33.38 93.04
N GLU A 21 -45.98 32.19 93.56
CA GLU A 21 -45.55 30.92 92.97
C GLU A 21 -46.13 30.73 91.57
N LEU A 22 -47.40 31.05 91.35
CA LEU A 22 -48.06 30.94 90.05
C LEU A 22 -47.46 31.92 89.03
N ASN A 23 -47.11 33.14 89.45
CA ASN A 23 -46.40 34.10 88.60
C ASN A 23 -44.96 33.66 88.30
N SER A 24 -44.25 33.07 89.27
CA SER A 24 -42.93 32.45 89.03
C SER A 24 -43.03 31.33 88.01
N LEU A 25 -43.94 30.39 88.21
CA LEU A 25 -44.17 29.27 87.29
C LEU A 25 -44.58 29.72 85.89
N LYS A 26 -45.37 30.80 85.76
CA LYS A 26 -45.70 31.41 84.47
C LYS A 26 -44.46 31.98 83.78
N ASN A 27 -43.61 32.68 84.52
CA ASN A 27 -42.36 33.23 83.97
C ASN A 27 -41.42 32.10 83.52
N ASP A 28 -41.22 31.08 84.36
CA ASP A 28 -40.42 29.91 84.03
C ASP A 28 -40.95 29.20 82.77
N LEU A 29 -42.27 29.06 82.65
CA LEU A 29 -42.91 28.46 81.47
C LEU A 29 -42.74 29.32 80.21
N THR A 30 -42.76 30.66 80.32
CA THR A 30 -42.45 31.54 79.19
C THR A 30 -41.00 31.47 78.75
N ASP A 31 -40.06 31.32 79.69
CA ASP A 31 -38.64 31.22 79.38
C ASP A 31 -38.29 29.86 78.77
N ILE A 32 -38.90 28.77 79.26
CA ILE A 32 -38.79 27.43 78.64
C ILE A 32 -39.33 27.44 77.20
N ASN A 33 -40.46 28.08 76.95
CA ASN A 33 -41.05 28.19 75.60
C ASN A 33 -40.18 29.04 74.65
N LYS A 34 -39.54 30.10 75.14
CA LYS A 34 -38.58 30.90 74.34
C LYS A 34 -37.32 30.10 74.02
N LEU A 35 -36.78 29.35 74.99
CA LEU A 35 -35.60 28.50 74.79
C LEU A 35 -35.87 27.41 73.75
N THR A 36 -37.00 26.72 73.84
CA THR A 36 -37.40 25.70 72.85
C THR A 36 -37.65 26.32 71.45
N LEU A 37 -38.25 27.51 71.37
CA LEU A 37 -38.41 28.21 70.10
C LEU A 37 -37.05 28.57 69.46
N LEU A 38 -36.08 29.01 70.25
CA LEU A 38 -34.72 29.31 69.78
C LEU A 38 -34.01 28.06 69.26
N GLU A 39 -34.10 26.94 69.98
CA GLU A 39 -33.53 25.66 69.54
C GLU A 39 -34.13 25.18 68.21
N ILE A 40 -35.44 25.35 68.03
CA ILE A 40 -36.12 25.01 66.76
C ILE A 40 -35.64 25.94 65.64
N GLN A 41 -35.50 27.25 65.90
CA GLN A 41 -35.00 28.21 64.90
C GLN A 41 -33.56 27.89 64.48
N VAL A 42 -32.69 27.52 65.41
CA VAL A 42 -31.31 27.09 65.10
C VAL A 42 -31.30 25.81 64.27
N LYS A 43 -32.14 24.81 64.60
CA LYS A 43 -32.28 23.59 63.79
C LYS A 43 -32.82 23.87 62.38
N ILE A 44 -33.75 24.81 62.23
CA ILE A 44 -34.26 25.23 60.92
C ILE A 44 -33.17 25.96 60.12
N ALA A 45 -32.42 26.86 60.75
CA ALA A 45 -31.33 27.59 60.11
C ALA A 45 -30.23 26.64 59.60
N THR A 46 -29.74 25.76 60.48
CA THR A 46 -28.73 24.74 60.12
C THR A 46 -29.24 23.73 59.09
N GLY A 47 -30.52 23.37 59.14
CA GLY A 47 -31.17 22.55 58.11
C GLY A 47 -31.23 23.24 56.75
N LYS A 48 -31.52 24.55 56.72
CA LYS A 48 -31.53 25.35 55.48
C LYS A 48 -30.13 25.50 54.89
N GLU A 49 -29.11 25.73 55.70
CA GLU A 49 -27.71 25.81 55.25
C GLU A 49 -27.25 24.49 54.61
N LYS A 50 -27.52 23.34 55.26
CA LYS A 50 -27.23 22.03 54.67
C LYS A 50 -28.00 21.78 53.38
N LEU A 51 -29.25 22.22 53.31
CA LEU A 51 -30.07 22.08 52.09
C LEU A 51 -29.52 22.95 50.95
N THR A 52 -29.00 24.14 51.25
CA THR A 52 -28.31 24.97 50.25
C THR A 52 -27.01 24.34 49.79
N GLU A 53 -26.21 23.77 50.70
CA GLU A 53 -24.94 23.10 50.38
C GLU A 53 -25.15 21.85 49.49
N LEU A 54 -26.17 21.04 49.82
CA LEU A 54 -26.53 19.87 49.00
C LEU A 54 -27.02 20.29 47.60
N ARG A 55 -27.81 21.37 47.49
CA ARG A 55 -28.25 21.89 46.18
C ARG A 55 -27.11 22.44 45.35
N THR A 56 -26.13 23.12 45.96
CA THR A 56 -24.94 23.55 45.24
C THR A 56 -24.15 22.35 44.74
N ARG A 57 -24.03 21.30 45.56
CA ARG A 57 -23.31 20.09 45.16
C ARG A 57 -24.01 19.30 44.06
N GLU A 58 -25.34 19.23 44.09
CA GLU A 58 -26.15 18.63 43.04
C GLU A 58 -25.93 19.35 41.70
N ASN A 59 -25.98 20.69 41.69
CA ASN A 59 -25.72 21.48 40.49
C ASN A 59 -24.30 21.28 39.94
N GLU A 60 -23.27 21.21 40.79
CA GLU A 60 -21.89 20.92 40.37
C GLU A 60 -21.76 19.52 39.74
N LEU A 61 -22.42 18.53 40.33
CA LEU A 61 -22.41 17.16 39.80
C LEU A 61 -23.15 17.09 38.46
N ASP A 62 -24.28 17.78 38.31
CA ASP A 62 -25.03 17.85 37.06
C ASP A 62 -24.24 18.53 35.94
N GLN A 63 -23.52 19.61 36.26
CA GLN A 63 -22.58 20.24 35.32
C GLN A 63 -21.49 19.26 34.89
N SER A 64 -20.86 18.57 35.85
CA SER A 64 -19.81 17.57 35.57
C SER A 64 -20.32 16.40 34.72
N ILE A 65 -21.55 15.93 34.97
CA ILE A 65 -22.20 14.88 34.18
C ILE A 65 -22.45 15.37 32.75
N ASN A 66 -22.93 16.60 32.57
CA ASN A 66 -23.19 17.17 31.25
C ASN A 66 -21.89 17.37 30.46
N ASP A 67 -20.82 17.85 31.09
CA ASP A 67 -19.50 17.99 30.45
C ASP A 67 -18.94 16.63 30.04
N LYS A 68 -19.03 15.61 30.91
CA LYS A 68 -18.61 14.25 30.58
C LYS A 68 -19.44 13.66 29.44
N LYS A 69 -20.75 13.88 29.42
CA LYS A 69 -21.64 13.44 28.32
C LYS A 69 -21.28 14.13 27.00
N LYS A 70 -20.94 15.41 27.03
CA LYS A 70 -20.48 16.15 25.85
C LYS A 70 -19.17 15.58 25.32
N ASN A 71 -18.19 15.34 26.18
CA ASN A 71 -16.92 14.72 25.81
C ASN A 71 -17.10 13.31 25.22
N ILE A 72 -18.02 12.50 25.78
CA ILE A 72 -18.34 11.18 25.23
C ILE A 72 -18.89 11.32 23.80
N ARG A 73 -19.84 12.23 23.56
CA ARG A 73 -20.40 12.46 22.22
C ARG A 73 -19.34 12.93 21.21
N GLU A 74 -18.44 13.82 21.62
CA GLU A 74 -17.34 14.27 20.77
C GLU A 74 -16.37 13.13 20.44
N LEU A 75 -16.06 12.27 21.41
CA LEU A 75 -15.23 11.09 21.20
C LEU A 75 -15.92 10.06 20.30
N ASP A 76 -17.21 9.80 20.49
CA ASP A 76 -18.00 8.91 19.64
C ASP A 76 -18.05 9.41 18.20
N SER A 77 -18.24 10.72 17.99
CA SER A 77 -18.22 11.29 16.63
C SER A 77 -16.86 11.14 15.94
N LYS A 78 -15.75 11.28 16.68
CA LYS A 78 -14.39 11.05 16.17
C LYS A 78 -14.16 9.57 15.89
N LEU A 79 -14.75 8.69 16.69
CA LEU A 79 -14.65 7.24 16.52
C LEU A 79 -15.40 6.80 15.27
N VAL A 80 -16.59 7.37 15.00
CA VAL A 80 -17.36 7.14 13.77
C VAL A 80 -16.59 7.61 12.53
N SER A 81 -16.00 8.81 12.55
CA SER A 81 -15.20 9.28 11.40
C SER A 81 -13.96 8.41 11.15
N ILE A 82 -13.31 7.94 12.21
CA ILE A 82 -12.17 7.03 12.11
C ILE A 82 -12.61 5.63 11.65
N SER A 83 -13.78 5.15 12.09
CA SER A 83 -14.30 3.86 11.64
C SER A 83 -14.73 3.88 10.19
N ASP A 84 -15.32 4.98 9.71
CA ASP A 84 -15.67 5.15 8.31
C ASP A 84 -14.42 5.25 7.42
N GLU A 85 -13.36 5.93 7.91
CA GLU A 85 -12.03 5.86 7.29
C GLU A 85 -11.47 4.43 7.28
N LEU A 86 -11.59 3.69 8.39
CA LEU A 86 -11.11 2.30 8.50
C LEU A 86 -11.90 1.31 7.64
N GLU A 87 -13.21 1.47 7.47
CA GLU A 87 -14.05 0.64 6.60
C GLU A 87 -13.75 0.93 5.12
N MET A 88 -13.47 2.18 4.76
CA MET A 88 -12.91 2.51 3.44
C MET A 88 -11.48 1.96 3.26
N GLU A 89 -10.68 1.88 4.33
CA GLU A 89 -9.33 1.28 4.34
C GLU A 89 -9.35 -0.26 4.22
N GLN A 90 -10.36 -0.96 4.75
CA GLN A 90 -10.49 -2.42 4.60
C GLN A 90 -10.64 -2.88 3.14
N PHE A 91 -11.08 -1.97 2.25
CA PHE A 91 -11.13 -2.21 0.80
C PHE A 91 -10.00 -1.52 0.02
N SER A 92 -9.15 -0.71 0.66
CA SER A 92 -8.20 0.17 -0.02
C SER A 92 -6.76 -0.09 0.40
N LEU A 93 -5.98 -0.67 -0.53
CA LEU A 93 -4.53 -0.55 -0.70
C LEU A 93 -3.69 -0.31 0.57
N TYR A 94 -2.87 -1.31 0.96
CA TYR A 94 -1.82 -1.16 1.97
C TYR A 94 -1.08 0.19 1.86
N ARG A 95 -1.21 1.03 2.90
CA ARG A 95 -0.50 2.30 3.01
C ARG A 95 0.93 2.05 3.52
N PRO A 96 1.97 2.41 2.74
CA PRO A 96 3.34 2.31 3.19
C PRO A 96 3.55 3.14 4.46
N LYS A 97 4.11 2.51 5.50
CA LYS A 97 4.48 3.16 6.75
C LYS A 97 5.85 3.82 6.66
N TYR A 98 6.70 3.35 5.75
CA TYR A 98 8.02 3.90 5.50
C TYR A 98 8.18 4.29 4.03
N THR A 99 8.95 5.35 3.81
CA THR A 99 9.23 5.89 2.47
C THR A 99 10.74 6.04 2.30
N PHE A 100 11.44 4.92 2.08
CA PHE A 100 12.86 4.95 1.71
C PHE A 100 13.02 4.81 0.19
N SER A 101 14.01 5.52 -0.37
CA SER A 101 14.28 5.49 -1.81
C SER A 101 14.87 4.17 -2.29
N THR A 102 15.58 3.43 -1.42
CA THR A 102 16.28 2.19 -1.75
C THR A 102 15.99 1.09 -0.74
N ALA A 103 16.12 -0.17 -1.15
CA ALA A 103 16.01 -1.33 -0.28
C ALA A 103 17.03 -1.29 0.88
N ILE A 104 18.17 -0.62 0.69
CA ILE A 104 19.19 -0.42 1.73
C ILE A 104 18.63 0.40 2.90
N GLY A 105 17.88 1.47 2.63
CA GLY A 105 17.28 2.29 3.69
C GLY A 105 16.32 1.50 4.58
N TYR A 106 15.50 0.62 3.98
CA TYR A 106 14.62 -0.29 4.74
C TYR A 106 15.44 -1.29 5.57
N LYS A 107 16.54 -1.82 5.02
CA LYS A 107 17.43 -2.76 5.73
C LYS A 107 18.10 -2.11 6.93
N ASP A 108 18.57 -0.87 6.79
CA ASP A 108 19.21 -0.13 7.88
C ASP A 108 18.19 0.17 8.99
N ARG A 109 16.97 0.58 8.61
CA ARG A 109 15.90 0.78 9.59
C ARG A 109 15.48 -0.53 10.29
N LEU A 110 15.52 -1.67 9.61
CA LEU A 110 15.30 -2.98 10.23
C LEU A 110 16.38 -3.29 11.27
N ILE A 111 17.64 -2.94 10.98
CA ILE A 111 18.75 -3.09 11.92
C ILE A 111 18.51 -2.22 13.15
N ASP A 112 18.06 -0.98 13.00
CA ASP A 112 17.73 -0.09 14.12
C ASP A 112 16.62 -0.65 15.01
N ILE A 113 15.52 -1.13 14.41
CA ILE A 113 14.42 -1.74 15.17
C ILE A 113 14.92 -2.97 15.94
N ARG A 114 15.73 -3.83 15.30
CA ARG A 114 16.33 -5.00 15.96
C ARG A 114 17.30 -4.60 17.07
N ASN A 115 18.03 -3.51 16.91
CA ASN A 115 18.91 -2.98 17.95
C ASN A 115 18.12 -2.44 19.14
N ASN A 116 17.01 -1.73 18.90
CA ASN A 116 16.10 -1.28 19.96
C ASN A 116 15.49 -2.45 20.72
N GLN A 117 15.03 -3.50 20.01
CA GLN A 117 14.57 -4.74 20.63
C GLN A 117 15.67 -5.38 21.50
N LYS A 118 16.91 -5.49 21.00
CA LYS A 118 18.06 -6.00 21.78
C LYS A 118 18.33 -5.16 23.02
N GLN A 119 18.26 -3.83 22.92
CA GLN A 119 18.45 -2.94 24.06
C GLN A 119 17.35 -3.11 25.11
N MET A 120 16.08 -3.28 24.69
CA MET A 120 14.97 -3.56 25.60
C MET A 120 15.14 -4.90 26.34
N ILE A 121 15.66 -5.92 25.66
CA ILE A 121 15.97 -7.22 26.27
C ILE A 121 17.11 -7.08 27.30
N LYS A 122 18.19 -6.37 26.94
CA LYS A 122 19.33 -6.12 27.84
C LYS A 122 18.94 -5.33 29.09
N SER A 123 18.12 -4.29 28.92
CA SER A 123 17.62 -3.45 30.02
C SER A 123 16.43 -4.06 30.77
N LYS A 124 15.94 -5.24 30.36
CA LYS A 124 14.74 -5.93 30.88
C LYS A 124 13.46 -5.09 30.83
N THR A 125 13.39 -4.10 29.94
CA THR A 125 12.17 -3.29 29.69
C THR A 125 11.25 -3.93 28.64
N ALA A 126 11.72 -4.98 27.96
CA ALA A 126 10.89 -5.81 27.07
C ALA A 126 9.79 -6.58 27.82
N VAL A 127 9.91 -6.71 29.14
CA VAL A 127 8.98 -7.45 30.00
C VAL A 127 8.64 -6.65 31.25
N ASN A 128 7.41 -6.79 31.72
CA ASN A 128 7.02 -6.41 33.08
C ASN A 128 7.15 -7.66 33.94
N TYR A 129 7.91 -7.58 35.03
CA TYR A 129 8.15 -8.72 35.92
C TYR A 129 8.13 -8.33 37.39
N PHE A 130 7.84 -9.30 38.25
CA PHE A 130 7.97 -9.17 39.70
C PHE A 130 9.25 -9.88 40.20
N ASP A 131 10.06 -9.20 40.99
CA ASP A 131 11.36 -9.69 41.47
C ASP A 131 11.42 -9.93 42.99
N ASN A 132 10.38 -9.51 43.72
CA ASN A 132 10.35 -9.54 45.18
C ASN A 132 9.66 -10.78 45.76
N TRP A 133 9.89 -11.96 45.17
CA TRP A 133 9.39 -13.23 45.68
C TRP A 133 10.50 -14.24 45.96
N THR A 134 10.20 -15.20 46.84
CA THR A 134 11.12 -16.25 47.26
C THR A 134 10.68 -17.59 46.70
N VAL A 135 11.66 -18.46 46.42
CA VAL A 135 11.45 -19.86 46.03
C VAL A 135 12.21 -20.70 47.05
N ASP A 136 11.52 -21.66 47.67
CA ASP A 136 12.03 -22.44 48.81
C ASP A 136 12.60 -21.56 49.95
N GLY A 137 11.97 -20.40 50.21
CA GLY A 137 12.46 -19.43 51.20
C GLY A 137 13.68 -18.60 50.76
N SER A 138 14.24 -18.83 49.56
CA SER A 138 15.41 -18.11 49.06
C SER A 138 15.04 -17.04 48.02
N LYS A 139 15.50 -15.80 48.28
CA LYS A 139 15.41 -14.67 47.32
C LYS A 139 16.30 -14.88 46.10
N SER A 140 17.46 -15.55 46.25
CA SER A 140 18.37 -15.79 45.12
C SER A 140 17.78 -16.81 44.14
N LYS A 141 17.12 -17.85 44.65
CA LYS A 141 16.38 -18.83 43.84
C LYS A 141 15.19 -18.16 43.12
N GLY A 142 14.44 -17.29 43.80
CA GLY A 142 13.36 -16.50 43.18
C GLY A 142 13.85 -15.63 42.03
N LYS A 143 14.94 -14.88 42.22
CA LYS A 143 15.57 -14.09 41.14
C LYS A 143 16.01 -14.95 39.96
N LYS A 144 16.59 -16.13 40.22
CA LYS A 144 17.01 -17.07 39.16
C LYS A 144 15.80 -17.53 38.35
N MET A 145 14.73 -18.00 39.02
CA MET A 145 13.50 -18.44 38.37
C MET A 145 12.85 -17.34 37.53
N THR A 146 12.75 -16.10 38.06
CA THR A 146 12.25 -14.96 37.27
C THR A 146 13.09 -14.71 36.03
N ASN A 147 14.43 -14.73 36.12
CA ASN A 147 15.30 -14.53 34.96
C ASN A 147 15.17 -15.66 33.92
N ASP A 148 14.97 -16.91 34.35
CA ASP A 148 14.75 -18.05 33.46
C ASP A 148 13.40 -17.92 32.72
N ASN A 149 12.34 -17.52 33.42
CA ASN A 149 11.04 -17.24 32.81
C ASN A 149 11.08 -16.06 31.83
N ILE A 150 11.80 -14.99 32.15
CA ILE A 150 12.01 -13.85 31.23
C ILE A 150 12.72 -14.33 29.94
N ARG A 151 13.76 -15.16 30.06
CA ARG A 151 14.45 -15.71 28.89
C ARG A 151 13.53 -16.60 28.06
N LEU A 152 12.70 -17.42 28.72
CA LEU A 152 11.78 -18.32 28.04
C LEU A 152 10.71 -17.55 27.25
N ILE A 153 10.00 -16.62 27.88
CA ILE A 153 8.91 -15.88 27.22
C ILE A 153 9.42 -15.07 26.02
N ILE A 154 10.57 -14.40 26.17
CA ILE A 154 11.18 -13.61 25.09
C ILE A 154 11.63 -14.53 23.95
N ARG A 155 12.26 -15.67 24.24
CA ARG A 155 12.71 -16.62 23.23
C ARG A 155 11.53 -17.20 22.46
N SER A 156 10.47 -17.63 23.16
CA SER A 156 9.26 -18.16 22.53
C SER A 156 8.61 -17.13 21.61
N PHE A 157 8.42 -15.90 22.10
CA PHE A 157 7.82 -14.84 21.31
C PHE A 157 8.65 -14.46 20.09
N ASN A 158 9.97 -14.32 20.25
CA ASN A 158 10.87 -14.00 19.13
C ASN A 158 10.86 -15.09 18.06
N ASN A 159 10.92 -16.37 18.45
CA ASN A 159 10.89 -17.49 17.51
C ASN A 159 9.59 -17.50 16.69
N GLU A 160 8.44 -17.28 17.34
CA GLU A 160 7.15 -17.22 16.65
C GLU A 160 7.06 -16.01 15.71
N CYS A 161 7.54 -14.84 16.15
CA CYS A 161 7.58 -13.64 15.32
C CYS A 161 8.51 -13.81 14.12
N GLU A 162 9.74 -14.30 14.31
CA GLU A 162 10.70 -14.53 13.23
C GLU A 162 10.17 -15.52 12.19
N ALA A 163 9.60 -16.64 12.65
CA ALA A 163 9.01 -17.64 11.76
C ALA A 163 7.84 -17.07 10.94
N ALA A 164 7.06 -16.15 11.51
CA ALA A 164 5.94 -15.52 10.83
C ALA A 164 6.40 -14.42 9.86
N ILE A 165 7.29 -13.52 10.31
CA ILE A 165 7.79 -12.36 9.54
C ILE A 165 8.62 -12.80 8.33
N ASN A 166 9.42 -13.87 8.44
CA ASN A 166 10.26 -14.36 7.32
C ASN A 166 9.47 -14.79 6.07
N LYS A 167 8.16 -15.04 6.19
CA LYS A 167 7.28 -15.46 5.08
C LYS A 167 6.21 -14.42 4.75
N VAL A 168 6.47 -13.15 5.10
CA VAL A 168 5.53 -12.07 4.86
C VAL A 168 5.34 -11.82 3.35
N LYS A 169 4.07 -11.69 2.97
CA LYS A 169 3.58 -11.35 1.64
C LYS A 169 2.40 -10.40 1.81
N PHE A 170 2.03 -9.72 0.74
CA PHE A 170 0.85 -8.84 0.76
C PHE A 170 -0.41 -9.62 1.19
N SER A 171 -0.58 -10.85 0.70
CA SER A 171 -1.75 -11.67 0.98
C SER A 171 -1.90 -12.13 2.42
N ASN A 172 -0.83 -12.11 3.23
CA ASN A 172 -0.83 -12.67 4.57
C ASN A 172 -0.37 -11.70 5.66
N ILE A 173 -0.11 -10.43 5.33
CA ILE A 173 0.40 -9.44 6.29
C ILE A 173 -0.52 -9.28 7.51
N GLU A 174 -1.82 -9.17 7.30
CA GLU A 174 -2.81 -9.06 8.38
C GLU A 174 -2.91 -10.34 9.20
N SER A 175 -2.83 -11.49 8.55
CA SER A 175 -2.85 -12.80 9.21
C SER A 175 -1.62 -12.97 10.11
N ILE A 176 -0.45 -12.54 9.63
CA ILE A 176 0.78 -12.53 10.43
C ILE A 176 0.69 -11.54 11.58
N GLU A 177 0.14 -10.34 11.38
CA GLU A 177 -0.05 -9.39 12.49
C GLU A 177 -0.96 -9.99 13.58
N LYS A 178 -2.10 -10.57 13.19
CA LYS A 178 -3.00 -11.28 14.13
C LYS A 178 -2.28 -12.41 14.86
N ARG A 179 -1.42 -13.17 14.16
CA ARG A 179 -0.61 -14.22 14.79
C ARG A 179 0.37 -13.66 15.83
N ILE A 180 1.04 -12.54 15.56
CA ILE A 180 1.94 -11.87 16.52
C ILE A 180 1.15 -11.40 17.75
N ILE A 181 -0.03 -10.79 17.56
CA ILE A 181 -0.90 -10.36 18.66
C ILE A 181 -1.36 -11.55 19.50
N ASN A 182 -1.85 -12.61 18.87
CA ASN A 182 -2.30 -13.81 19.56
C ASN A 182 -1.17 -14.49 20.35
N SER A 183 0.04 -14.56 19.77
CA SER A 183 1.23 -15.06 20.46
C SER A 183 1.55 -14.24 21.71
N TYR A 184 1.52 -12.92 21.60
CA TYR A 184 1.71 -12.00 22.72
C TYR A 184 0.68 -12.24 23.85
N GLU A 185 -0.60 -12.34 23.50
CA GLU A 185 -1.68 -12.56 24.47
C GLU A 185 -1.58 -13.93 25.15
N GLN A 186 -1.34 -14.99 24.37
CA GLN A 186 -1.21 -16.36 24.89
C GLN A 186 -0.01 -16.49 25.82
N LEU A 187 1.16 -15.97 25.44
CA LEU A 187 2.36 -16.02 26.27
C LEU A 187 2.20 -15.24 27.58
N ASN A 188 1.52 -14.08 27.54
CA ASN A 188 1.21 -13.32 28.74
C ASN A 188 0.23 -14.05 29.65
N LYS A 189 -0.79 -14.70 29.09
CA LYS A 189 -1.75 -15.51 29.85
C LYS A 189 -1.07 -16.70 30.54
N LEU A 190 -0.23 -17.44 29.82
CA LEU A 190 0.51 -18.59 30.35
C LEU A 190 1.50 -18.22 31.46
N ASN A 191 2.09 -17.02 31.41
CA ASN A 191 3.07 -16.55 32.40
C ASN A 191 2.46 -15.71 33.54
N SER A 192 1.13 -15.60 33.59
CA SER A 192 0.41 -14.84 34.62
C SER A 192 0.75 -15.29 36.06
N SER A 193 0.85 -16.61 36.29
CA SER A 193 1.25 -17.20 37.58
C SER A 193 2.66 -16.81 38.00
N SER A 194 3.57 -16.68 37.03
CA SER A 194 4.96 -16.27 37.24
C SER A 194 5.12 -14.75 37.33
N LYS A 195 4.04 -13.97 37.19
CA LYS A 195 4.03 -12.50 37.18
C LYS A 195 5.05 -11.92 36.19
N VAL A 196 5.19 -12.55 35.02
CA VAL A 196 6.02 -12.08 33.91
C VAL A 196 5.12 -11.87 32.70
N SER A 197 5.22 -10.71 32.05
CA SER A 197 4.47 -10.39 30.83
C SER A 197 5.33 -9.55 29.88
N LEU A 198 5.13 -9.67 28.59
CA LEU A 198 5.75 -8.85 27.56
C LEU A 198 5.18 -7.43 27.60
N SER A 199 6.05 -6.42 27.47
CA SER A 199 5.63 -5.02 27.43
C SER A 199 4.94 -4.67 26.10
N LYS A 200 3.96 -3.76 26.13
CA LYS A 200 3.25 -3.31 24.91
C LYS A 200 4.19 -2.62 23.92
N SER A 201 5.20 -1.90 24.41
CA SER A 201 6.25 -1.29 23.59
C SER A 201 7.04 -2.34 22.81
N PHE A 202 7.29 -3.53 23.38
CA PHE A 202 7.99 -4.59 22.68
C PHE A 202 7.12 -5.22 21.58
N LEU A 203 5.82 -5.40 21.83
CA LEU A 203 4.86 -5.81 20.81
C LEU A 203 4.83 -4.82 19.64
N GLN A 204 4.81 -3.51 19.93
CA GLN A 204 4.80 -2.48 18.89
C GLN A 204 6.04 -2.55 18.00
N LEU A 205 7.24 -2.68 18.59
CA LEU A 205 8.47 -2.87 17.80
C LEU A 205 8.46 -4.12 16.93
N LYS A 206 7.77 -5.19 17.34
CA LYS A 206 7.59 -6.40 16.51
C LYS A 206 6.61 -6.18 15.37
N LYS A 207 5.55 -5.40 15.59
CA LYS A 207 4.66 -4.97 14.50
C LYS A 207 5.41 -4.08 13.52
N ASP A 208 6.18 -3.12 14.00
CA ASP A 208 6.97 -2.23 13.16
C ASP A 208 8.00 -3.02 12.32
N GLU A 209 8.63 -4.04 12.91
CA GLU A 209 9.51 -4.99 12.20
C GLU A 209 8.76 -5.75 11.08
N LEU A 210 7.54 -6.24 11.34
CA LEU A 210 6.71 -6.93 10.33
C LEU A 210 6.43 -6.04 9.12
N TYR A 211 5.93 -4.83 9.36
CA TYR A 211 5.55 -3.90 8.30
C TYR A 211 6.77 -3.46 7.49
N LEU A 212 7.89 -3.19 8.16
CA LEU A 212 9.13 -2.81 7.50
C LEU A 212 9.74 -3.96 6.69
N ALA A 213 9.63 -5.20 7.19
CA ALA A 213 10.08 -6.39 6.45
C ALA A 213 9.26 -6.62 5.17
N PHE A 214 7.95 -6.38 5.23
CA PHE A 214 7.09 -6.43 4.05
C PHE A 214 7.49 -5.40 3.00
N GLU A 215 7.67 -4.14 3.41
CA GLU A 215 8.05 -3.06 2.50
C GLU A 215 9.44 -3.26 1.91
N TYR A 216 10.39 -3.80 2.69
CA TYR A 216 11.70 -4.19 2.21
C TYR A 216 11.64 -5.25 1.10
N GLU A 217 10.89 -6.33 1.29
CA GLU A 217 10.76 -7.38 0.26
C GLU A 217 10.04 -6.85 -0.99
N ARG A 218 9.05 -5.97 -0.82
CA ARG A 218 8.39 -5.28 -1.94
C ARG A 218 9.39 -4.43 -2.73
N LYS A 219 10.18 -3.58 -2.05
CA LYS A 219 11.15 -2.70 -2.73
C LYS A 219 12.26 -3.49 -3.42
N LYS A 220 12.72 -4.58 -2.79
CA LYS A 220 13.69 -5.51 -3.38
C LYS A 220 13.16 -6.21 -4.63
N GLN A 221 11.87 -6.54 -4.65
CA GLN A 221 11.23 -7.09 -5.86
C GLN A 221 11.17 -6.04 -6.98
N GLU A 222 10.79 -4.80 -6.65
CA GLU A 222 10.77 -3.67 -7.59
C GLU A 222 12.15 -3.40 -8.21
N GLU A 223 13.21 -3.29 -7.39
CA GLU A 223 14.58 -3.10 -7.87
C GLU A 223 15.07 -4.29 -8.73
N LYS A 224 14.63 -5.51 -8.43
CA LYS A 224 14.94 -6.70 -9.24
C LYS A 224 14.23 -6.66 -10.60
N GLU A 225 12.99 -6.19 -10.64
CA GLU A 225 12.23 -6.00 -11.89
C GLU A 225 12.87 -4.89 -12.74
N GLU A 226 13.28 -3.77 -12.14
CA GLU A 226 14.05 -2.69 -12.79
C GLU A 226 15.33 -3.20 -13.46
N LEU A 227 16.13 -3.95 -12.71
CA LEU A 227 17.37 -4.50 -13.23
C LEU A 227 17.14 -5.51 -14.36
N ARG A 228 16.06 -6.28 -14.30
CA ARG A 228 15.69 -7.20 -15.37
C ARG A 228 15.31 -6.44 -16.64
N GLU A 229 14.48 -5.41 -16.54
CA GLU A 229 14.05 -4.58 -17.66
C GLU A 229 15.24 -3.84 -18.29
N GLN A 230 16.17 -3.33 -17.48
CA GLN A 230 17.41 -2.73 -17.99
C GLN A 230 18.24 -3.73 -18.80
N ARG A 231 18.45 -4.95 -18.27
CA ARG A 231 19.18 -6.00 -18.99
C ARG A 231 18.49 -6.43 -20.28
N GLU A 232 17.16 -6.45 -20.31
CA GLU A 232 16.40 -6.76 -21.52
C GLU A 232 16.56 -5.66 -22.57
N ARG A 233 16.53 -4.37 -22.17
CA ARG A 233 16.83 -3.23 -23.05
C ARG A 233 18.26 -3.28 -23.62
N ASP A 234 19.25 -3.53 -22.77
CA ASP A 234 20.65 -3.63 -23.20
C ASP A 234 20.87 -4.76 -24.23
N ARG A 235 20.15 -5.88 -24.06
CA ARG A 235 20.18 -7.00 -25.02
C ARG A 235 19.53 -6.62 -26.34
N GLU A 236 18.38 -5.95 -26.30
CA GLU A 236 17.67 -5.50 -27.50
C GLU A 236 18.53 -4.49 -28.29
N GLU A 237 19.15 -3.54 -27.61
CA GLU A 237 20.04 -2.55 -28.21
C GLU A 237 21.27 -3.22 -28.86
N LYS A 238 21.88 -4.20 -28.19
CA LYS A 238 23.00 -4.96 -28.76
C LYS A 238 22.60 -5.72 -30.03
N LYS A 239 21.42 -6.34 -30.04
CA LYS A 239 20.94 -7.05 -31.23
C LYS A 239 20.61 -6.08 -32.38
N LEU A 240 20.03 -4.91 -32.07
CA LEU A 240 19.80 -3.85 -33.05
C LEU A 240 21.11 -3.39 -33.71
N GLN A 241 22.15 -3.14 -32.91
CA GLN A 241 23.47 -2.75 -33.45
C GLN A 241 24.01 -3.82 -34.41
N GLN A 242 23.86 -5.10 -34.07
CA GLN A 242 24.28 -6.21 -34.93
C GLN A 242 23.48 -6.29 -36.24
N GLU A 243 22.17 -6.05 -36.20
CA GLU A 243 21.32 -5.97 -37.39
C GLU A 243 21.71 -4.81 -38.31
N ILE A 244 21.88 -3.62 -37.72
CA ILE A 244 22.31 -2.40 -38.41
C ILE A 244 23.64 -2.66 -39.12
N GLU A 245 24.63 -3.22 -38.42
CA GLU A 245 25.94 -3.50 -38.99
C GLU A 245 25.86 -4.53 -40.12
N SER A 246 25.07 -5.60 -39.93
CA SER A 246 24.89 -6.66 -40.93
C SER A 246 24.19 -6.13 -42.19
N LYS A 247 23.13 -5.34 -42.01
CA LYS A 247 22.37 -4.73 -43.11
C LYS A 247 23.20 -3.69 -43.85
N LYS A 248 23.98 -2.84 -43.14
CA LYS A 248 24.93 -1.92 -43.77
C LYS A 248 25.98 -2.64 -44.61
N LYS A 249 26.55 -3.75 -44.11
CA LYS A 249 27.50 -4.58 -44.87
C LYS A 249 26.85 -5.14 -46.13
N PHE A 250 25.61 -5.60 -46.05
CA PHE A 250 24.87 -6.09 -47.21
C PHE A 250 24.61 -4.99 -48.25
N LEU A 251 24.09 -3.83 -47.83
CA LEU A 251 23.83 -2.68 -48.73
C LEU A 251 25.10 -2.18 -49.41
N ASN A 252 26.22 -2.09 -48.68
CA ASN A 252 27.50 -1.67 -49.26
C ASN A 252 28.00 -2.67 -50.33
N LYS A 253 27.77 -3.97 -50.14
CA LYS A 253 28.11 -5.00 -51.15
C LYS A 253 27.23 -4.87 -52.39
N ASP A 254 25.91 -4.70 -52.22
CA ASP A 254 24.98 -4.49 -53.33
C ASP A 254 25.36 -3.25 -54.15
N ILE A 255 25.58 -2.12 -53.48
CA ILE A 255 25.98 -0.86 -54.13
C ILE A 255 27.30 -1.04 -54.89
N SER A 256 28.30 -1.67 -54.26
CA SER A 256 29.59 -1.94 -54.92
C SER A 256 29.42 -2.84 -56.15
N HIS A 257 28.61 -3.89 -56.05
CA HIS A 257 28.38 -4.83 -57.14
C HIS A 257 27.68 -4.15 -58.32
N TYR A 258 26.59 -3.42 -58.07
CA TYR A 258 25.90 -2.68 -59.14
C TYR A 258 26.78 -1.58 -59.74
N SER A 259 27.60 -0.89 -58.94
CA SER A 259 28.53 0.12 -59.45
C SER A 259 29.58 -0.49 -60.40
N GLN A 260 30.11 -1.67 -60.05
CA GLN A 260 31.04 -2.41 -60.92
C GLN A 260 30.37 -2.84 -62.23
N MET A 261 29.14 -3.37 -62.17
CA MET A 261 28.38 -3.72 -63.38
C MET A 261 28.14 -2.51 -64.28
N VAL A 262 27.78 -1.36 -63.71
CA VAL A 262 27.62 -0.11 -64.47
C VAL A 262 28.93 0.30 -65.14
N GLU A 263 30.06 0.20 -64.43
CA GLU A 263 31.37 0.52 -64.99
C GLU A 263 31.75 -0.41 -66.15
N GLU A 264 31.47 -1.71 -66.04
CA GLU A 264 31.69 -2.68 -67.12
C GLU A 264 30.82 -2.40 -68.35
N LEU A 265 29.54 -2.09 -68.17
CA LEU A 265 28.63 -1.73 -69.26
C LEU A 265 29.06 -0.43 -69.96
N LEU A 266 29.51 0.57 -69.20
CA LEU A 266 30.07 1.81 -69.76
C LEU A 266 31.33 1.57 -70.60
N ARG A 267 32.20 0.63 -70.16
CA ARG A 267 33.38 0.24 -70.96
C ARG A 267 32.99 -0.42 -72.28
N LYS A 268 31.96 -1.28 -72.29
CA LYS A 268 31.45 -1.92 -73.52
C LYS A 268 30.92 -0.91 -74.53
N ILE A 269 30.16 0.09 -74.07
CA ILE A 269 29.68 1.20 -74.91
C ILE A 269 30.86 1.95 -75.57
N ASN A 270 31.90 2.24 -74.78
CA ASN A 270 33.10 2.94 -75.26
C ASN A 270 33.96 2.12 -76.23
N SER A 271 33.89 0.78 -76.18
CA SER A 271 34.65 -0.11 -77.07
C SER A 271 34.08 -0.28 -78.49
N GLY A 272 32.97 0.40 -78.81
CA GLY A 272 32.50 0.57 -80.19
C GLY A 272 31.47 -0.46 -80.67
N GLU A 273 30.29 -0.49 -80.05
CA GLU A 273 29.15 -1.32 -80.49
C GLU A 273 28.16 -0.59 -81.44
N ASN A 274 27.30 -1.37 -82.12
CA ASN A 274 26.26 -0.88 -83.02
C ASN A 274 25.21 -0.02 -82.28
N GLU A 275 24.51 0.86 -83.01
CA GLU A 275 23.57 1.85 -82.45
C GLU A 275 22.42 1.21 -81.64
N ASP A 276 21.82 0.12 -82.15
CA ASP A 276 20.77 -0.64 -81.44
C ASP A 276 21.26 -1.33 -80.15
N GLN A 277 22.53 -1.75 -80.11
CA GLN A 277 23.12 -2.38 -78.92
C GLN A 277 23.41 -1.34 -77.82
N ARG A 278 23.81 -0.13 -78.22
CA ARG A 278 24.00 0.98 -77.27
C ARG A 278 22.72 1.36 -76.55
N ASP A 279 21.58 1.40 -77.25
CA ASP A 279 20.30 1.72 -76.63
C ASP A 279 19.85 0.67 -75.61
N SER A 280 20.08 -0.61 -75.89
CA SER A 280 19.82 -1.69 -74.92
C SER A 280 20.70 -1.58 -73.67
N LEU A 281 22.00 -1.33 -73.86
CA LEU A 281 22.96 -1.19 -72.75
C LEU A 281 22.67 0.06 -71.90
N ASN A 282 22.26 1.16 -72.52
CA ASN A 282 21.88 2.38 -71.80
C ASN A 282 20.66 2.16 -70.89
N LYS A 283 19.65 1.39 -71.34
CA LYS A 283 18.50 1.02 -70.50
C LYS A 283 18.93 0.20 -69.28
N GLU A 284 19.81 -0.78 -69.47
CA GLU A 284 20.32 -1.62 -68.37
C GLU A 284 21.14 -0.81 -67.36
N ILE A 285 21.96 0.13 -67.83
CA ILE A 285 22.67 1.09 -66.96
C ILE A 285 21.69 1.95 -66.15
N MET A 286 20.63 2.46 -66.79
CA MET A 286 19.61 3.26 -66.08
C MET A 286 18.91 2.46 -64.99
N ASP A 287 18.56 1.20 -65.25
CA ASP A 287 17.94 0.31 -64.26
C ASP A 287 18.90 0.00 -63.09
N LEU A 288 20.18 -0.23 -63.37
CA LEU A 288 21.19 -0.43 -62.34
C LEU A 288 21.44 0.83 -61.51
N GLN A 289 21.50 2.01 -62.14
CA GLN A 289 21.61 3.30 -61.44
C GLN A 289 20.39 3.57 -60.55
N LYS A 290 19.18 3.21 -61.01
CA LYS A 290 17.97 3.29 -60.19
C LYS A 290 18.09 2.39 -58.95
N LYS A 291 18.54 1.14 -59.11
CA LYS A 291 18.78 0.22 -57.99
C LYS A 291 19.84 0.74 -57.01
N ILE A 292 20.93 1.33 -57.50
CA ILE A 292 21.94 1.96 -56.65
C ILE A 292 21.31 3.07 -55.82
N LYS A 293 20.55 3.96 -56.45
CA LYS A 293 19.88 5.08 -55.77
C LYS A 293 18.88 4.61 -54.70
N GLU A 294 18.12 3.55 -54.99
CA GLU A 294 17.21 2.92 -54.02
C GLU A 294 17.97 2.36 -52.81
N LYS A 295 19.10 1.69 -53.03
CA LYS A 295 19.95 1.12 -51.96
C LYS A 295 20.66 2.20 -51.15
N GLU A 296 21.08 3.30 -51.79
CA GLU A 296 21.64 4.47 -51.10
C GLU A 296 20.59 5.14 -50.23
N ALA A 297 19.35 5.27 -50.71
CA ALA A 297 18.24 5.78 -49.89
C ALA A 297 17.99 4.88 -48.67
N GLU A 298 17.94 3.56 -48.84
CA GLU A 298 17.80 2.58 -47.74
C GLU A 298 18.94 2.72 -46.71
N LYS A 299 20.17 2.96 -47.17
CA LYS A 299 21.32 3.22 -46.30
C LYS A 299 21.17 4.52 -45.51
N THR A 300 20.73 5.61 -46.15
CA THR A 300 20.50 6.89 -45.46
C THR A 300 19.41 6.82 -44.41
N GLU A 301 18.35 6.05 -44.66
CA GLU A 301 17.29 5.81 -43.67
C GLU A 301 17.83 5.03 -42.46
N LEU A 302 18.69 4.05 -42.71
CA LEU A 302 19.32 3.24 -41.67
C LEU A 302 20.29 4.07 -40.82
N ASP A 303 21.06 4.97 -41.43
CA ASP A 303 21.90 5.96 -40.73
C ASP A 303 21.05 6.92 -39.88
N TYR A 304 19.91 7.37 -40.40
CA TYR A 304 18.98 8.20 -39.65
C TYR A 304 18.44 7.48 -38.40
N ARG A 305 18.03 6.21 -38.54
CA ARG A 305 17.54 5.37 -37.42
C ARG A 305 18.61 5.08 -36.37
N GLU A 306 19.86 4.96 -36.77
CA GLU A 306 20.97 4.79 -35.84
C GLU A 306 21.24 6.08 -35.05
N ALA A 307 21.20 7.23 -35.71
CA ALA A 307 21.42 8.53 -35.08
C ALA A 307 20.25 8.99 -34.20
N HIS A 308 19.01 8.65 -34.56
CA HIS A 308 17.80 9.06 -33.85
C HIS A 308 17.21 7.89 -33.07
N SER A 309 17.45 7.87 -31.75
CA SER A 309 16.97 6.81 -30.86
C SER A 309 15.45 6.74 -30.69
N SER A 310 14.71 7.73 -31.19
CA SER A 310 13.26 7.81 -31.13
C SER A 310 12.53 7.00 -32.20
N ALA A 311 13.20 6.68 -33.32
CA ALA A 311 12.58 5.98 -34.43
C ALA A 311 12.44 4.47 -34.16
N GLY A 312 11.28 3.90 -34.50
CA GLY A 312 11.01 2.49 -34.28
C GLY A 312 9.58 2.09 -34.67
N TYR A 313 9.18 0.93 -34.20
CA TYR A 313 7.86 0.36 -34.44
C TYR A 313 7.10 0.23 -33.13
N VAL A 314 5.86 0.72 -33.11
CA VAL A 314 4.88 0.38 -32.08
C VAL A 314 4.10 -0.82 -32.58
N TYR A 315 4.04 -1.86 -31.76
CA TYR A 315 3.30 -3.08 -32.07
C TYR A 315 2.15 -3.28 -31.07
N ILE A 316 1.05 -3.82 -31.59
CA ILE A 316 -0.11 -4.23 -30.81
C ILE A 316 -0.32 -5.71 -31.06
N ILE A 317 -0.21 -6.51 -30.00
CA ILE A 317 -0.24 -7.97 -30.09
C ILE A 317 -1.20 -8.56 -29.05
N SER A 318 -1.79 -9.71 -29.34
CA SER A 318 -2.65 -10.42 -28.39
C SER A 318 -2.28 -11.89 -28.31
N ASN A 319 -2.70 -12.57 -27.25
CA ASN A 319 -2.62 -14.01 -27.17
C ASN A 319 -3.85 -14.52 -26.43
N ILE A 320 -4.85 -14.91 -27.21
CA ILE A 320 -6.16 -15.33 -26.69
C ILE A 320 -6.01 -16.58 -25.81
N GLY A 321 -5.15 -17.52 -26.20
CA GLY A 321 -4.97 -18.76 -25.45
C GLY A 321 -4.27 -18.60 -24.10
N ALA A 322 -3.44 -17.55 -23.94
CA ALA A 322 -2.74 -17.27 -22.68
C ALA A 322 -3.45 -16.25 -21.78
N PHE A 323 -4.04 -15.21 -22.37
CA PHE A 323 -4.57 -14.06 -21.62
C PHE A 323 -6.08 -13.85 -21.76
N GLY A 324 -6.73 -14.60 -22.65
CA GLY A 324 -8.16 -14.45 -22.95
C GLY A 324 -8.45 -13.41 -24.03
N GLU A 325 -9.72 -13.25 -24.35
CA GLU A 325 -10.23 -12.29 -25.33
C GLU A 325 -10.03 -10.84 -24.84
N ASP A 326 -9.99 -9.90 -25.79
CA ASP A 326 -9.84 -8.46 -25.57
C ASP A 326 -8.64 -8.07 -24.69
N THR A 327 -7.59 -8.89 -24.70
CA THR A 327 -6.36 -8.60 -23.96
C THR A 327 -5.22 -8.37 -24.94
N VAL A 328 -4.75 -7.12 -24.97
CA VAL A 328 -3.68 -6.69 -25.87
C VAL A 328 -2.47 -6.23 -25.09
N LYS A 329 -1.30 -6.43 -25.70
CA LYS A 329 -0.05 -5.79 -25.30
C LYS A 329 0.30 -4.73 -26.34
N ILE A 330 0.55 -3.52 -25.85
CA ILE A 330 1.07 -2.41 -26.65
C ILE A 330 2.53 -2.23 -26.25
N GLY A 331 3.44 -2.36 -27.20
CA GLY A 331 4.87 -2.21 -26.94
C GLY A 331 5.59 -1.53 -28.08
N VAL A 332 6.85 -1.20 -27.85
CA VAL A 332 7.73 -0.55 -28.83
C VAL A 332 8.98 -1.39 -29.05
N THR A 333 9.49 -1.38 -30.27
CA THR A 333 10.79 -1.96 -30.61
C THR A 333 11.54 -1.07 -31.60
N ARG A 334 12.87 -1.03 -31.45
CA ARG A 334 13.77 -0.34 -32.38
C ARG A 334 14.36 -1.27 -33.43
N ARG A 335 14.03 -2.56 -33.37
CA ARG A 335 14.52 -3.61 -34.28
C ARG A 335 14.19 -3.25 -35.73
N LEU A 336 15.07 -3.60 -36.66
CA LEU A 336 14.79 -3.37 -38.08
C LEU A 336 13.62 -4.23 -38.55
N ASN A 337 13.50 -5.44 -38.00
CA ASN A 337 12.40 -6.36 -38.24
C ASN A 337 11.53 -6.52 -36.96
N PRO A 338 10.36 -5.87 -36.87
CA PRO A 338 9.49 -5.98 -35.70
C PRO A 338 8.90 -7.39 -35.51
N TYR A 339 8.72 -8.16 -36.59
CA TYR A 339 8.17 -9.53 -36.53
C TYR A 339 9.08 -10.49 -35.74
N GLU A 340 10.40 -10.39 -35.91
CA GLU A 340 11.36 -11.18 -35.14
C GLU A 340 11.28 -10.88 -33.64
N ARG A 341 11.08 -9.61 -33.26
CA ARG A 341 10.92 -9.24 -31.84
C ARG A 341 9.67 -9.89 -31.25
N ILE A 342 8.57 -9.90 -31.99
CA ILE A 342 7.30 -10.50 -31.55
C ILE A 342 7.43 -12.03 -31.45
N ALA A 343 8.15 -12.67 -32.38
CA ALA A 343 8.45 -14.10 -32.30
C ALA A 343 9.32 -14.44 -31.08
N GLU A 344 10.32 -13.63 -30.76
CA GLU A 344 11.12 -13.80 -29.54
C GLU A 344 10.27 -13.69 -28.28
N LEU A 345 9.36 -12.71 -28.22
CA LEU A 345 8.41 -12.54 -27.11
C LEU A 345 7.48 -13.76 -26.96
N SER A 346 7.04 -14.34 -28.07
CA SER A 346 6.21 -15.54 -28.12
C SER A 346 6.92 -16.76 -27.55
N SER A 347 8.21 -16.93 -27.87
CA SER A 347 8.99 -18.11 -27.43
C SER A 347 9.29 -18.15 -25.93
N ALA A 348 9.30 -17.00 -25.26
CA ALA A 348 9.98 -16.88 -23.97
C ALA A 348 9.09 -17.21 -22.76
N SER A 349 7.75 -17.21 -22.88
CA SER A 349 6.88 -17.22 -21.68
C SER A 349 5.38 -17.49 -21.92
N VAL A 350 4.93 -17.88 -23.12
CA VAL A 350 3.50 -18.10 -23.40
C VAL A 350 3.26 -19.44 -24.12
N PRO A 351 2.10 -20.10 -23.90
CA PRO A 351 1.79 -21.41 -24.48
C PRO A 351 1.51 -21.38 -25.99
N PHE A 352 1.09 -20.23 -26.52
CA PHE A 352 0.79 -20.02 -27.94
C PHE A 352 1.55 -18.79 -28.44
N PRO A 353 1.82 -18.65 -29.75
CA PRO A 353 2.40 -17.43 -30.29
C PRO A 353 1.48 -16.22 -30.13
N PHE A 354 2.06 -15.02 -30.16
CA PHE A 354 1.31 -13.78 -30.21
C PHE A 354 0.76 -13.53 -31.62
N ASP A 355 -0.53 -13.20 -31.70
CA ASP A 355 -1.15 -12.64 -32.90
C ASP A 355 -0.82 -11.15 -33.00
N ILE A 356 -0.57 -10.68 -34.22
CA ILE A 356 -0.22 -9.28 -34.51
C ILE A 356 -1.46 -8.57 -35.03
N HIS A 357 -1.87 -7.50 -34.35
CA HIS A 357 -3.00 -6.66 -34.75
C HIS A 357 -2.55 -5.40 -35.47
N ALA A 358 -1.46 -4.79 -35.01
CA ALA A 358 -0.95 -3.57 -35.63
C ALA A 358 0.58 -3.51 -35.55
N ILE A 359 1.21 -3.04 -36.63
CA ILE A 359 2.59 -2.57 -36.64
C ILE A 359 2.61 -1.16 -37.22
N ILE A 360 3.10 -0.21 -36.44
CA ILE A 360 3.08 1.21 -36.78
C ILE A 360 4.50 1.74 -36.76
N PHE A 361 4.99 2.17 -37.92
CA PHE A 361 6.28 2.85 -37.97
C PHE A 361 6.13 4.32 -37.57
N SER A 362 7.00 4.79 -36.69
CA SER A 362 7.06 6.20 -36.30
C SER A 362 8.49 6.64 -36.01
N TYR A 363 8.82 7.88 -36.39
CA TYR A 363 10.07 8.53 -36.01
C TYR A 363 10.10 8.92 -34.52
N GLU A 364 8.94 8.91 -33.85
CA GLU A 364 8.77 9.20 -32.42
C GLU A 364 7.99 8.05 -31.73
N ALA A 365 8.44 6.81 -31.94
CA ALA A 365 7.71 5.62 -31.52
C ALA A 365 7.41 5.57 -30.01
N TYR A 366 8.34 6.02 -29.15
CA TYR A 366 8.11 6.12 -27.71
C TYR A 366 7.03 7.13 -27.31
N GLN A 367 6.88 8.23 -28.07
CA GLN A 367 5.85 9.22 -27.79
C GLN A 367 4.46 8.67 -28.16
N LEU A 368 4.38 7.99 -29.30
CA LEU A 368 3.16 7.31 -29.74
C LEU A 368 2.73 6.24 -28.72
N GLU A 369 3.66 5.38 -28.31
CA GLU A 369 3.40 4.32 -27.33
C GLU A 369 2.90 4.88 -25.98
N ASN A 370 3.56 5.91 -25.44
CA ASN A 370 3.14 6.55 -24.20
C ASN A 370 1.75 7.20 -24.33
N THR A 371 1.42 7.74 -25.52
CA THR A 371 0.10 8.32 -25.78
C THR A 371 -0.99 7.24 -25.77
N LEU A 372 -0.74 6.09 -26.41
CA LEU A 372 -1.64 4.94 -26.37
C LEU A 372 -1.78 4.39 -24.94
N HIS A 373 -0.68 4.28 -24.18
CA HIS A 373 -0.72 3.83 -22.79
C HIS A 373 -1.57 4.74 -21.90
N LYS A 374 -1.46 6.06 -22.07
CA LYS A 374 -2.29 7.03 -21.35
C LYS A 374 -3.76 6.93 -21.76
N ARG A 375 -4.03 6.73 -23.06
CA ARG A 375 -5.39 6.56 -23.58
C ARG A 375 -6.10 5.37 -22.95
N PHE A 376 -5.38 4.26 -22.79
CA PHE A 376 -5.92 3.01 -22.24
C PHE A 376 -5.59 2.78 -20.76
N ASP A 377 -5.13 3.79 -20.01
CA ASP A 377 -4.63 3.59 -18.65
C ASP A 377 -5.70 3.05 -17.68
N SER A 378 -6.95 3.47 -17.85
CA SER A 378 -8.09 2.94 -17.08
C SER A 378 -8.40 1.46 -17.34
N GLN A 379 -8.01 0.96 -18.51
CA GLN A 379 -8.20 -0.42 -18.96
C GLN A 379 -6.96 -1.30 -18.70
N ARG A 380 -5.93 -0.78 -18.03
CA ARG A 380 -4.71 -1.53 -17.70
C ARG A 380 -5.02 -2.72 -16.80
N ILE A 381 -4.50 -3.89 -17.17
CA ILE A 381 -4.69 -5.14 -16.42
C ILE A 381 -3.88 -5.11 -15.12
N ASN A 382 -2.62 -4.68 -15.19
CA ASN A 382 -1.78 -4.54 -13.99
C ASN A 382 -1.80 -3.10 -13.46
N LYS A 383 -2.62 -2.86 -12.43
CA LYS A 383 -2.75 -1.54 -11.77
C LYS A 383 -1.60 -1.19 -10.83
N ILE A 384 -0.72 -2.15 -10.52
CA ILE A 384 0.37 -1.98 -9.55
C ILE A 384 1.68 -1.70 -10.27
N ASN A 385 1.99 -2.47 -11.31
CA ASN A 385 3.17 -2.28 -12.14
C ASN A 385 2.75 -1.77 -13.52
N SER A 386 2.83 -0.44 -13.71
CA SER A 386 2.52 0.24 -14.96
C SER A 386 3.49 -0.07 -16.11
N ARG A 387 4.64 -0.70 -15.83
CA ARG A 387 5.56 -1.18 -16.86
C ARG A 387 5.12 -2.50 -17.49
N LYS A 388 4.08 -3.13 -16.93
CA LYS A 388 3.38 -4.23 -17.61
C LYS A 388 2.28 -3.64 -18.48
N GLU A 389 2.58 -3.60 -19.78
CA GLU A 389 1.83 -2.88 -20.81
C GLU A 389 0.72 -3.74 -21.42
N PHE A 390 -0.07 -4.38 -20.55
CA PHE A 390 -1.22 -5.18 -20.94
C PHE A 390 -2.51 -4.45 -20.60
N PHE A 391 -3.43 -4.42 -21.56
CA PHE A 391 -4.67 -3.65 -21.50
C PHE A 391 -5.85 -4.53 -21.92
N LYS A 392 -7.00 -4.30 -21.29
CA LYS A 392 -8.26 -4.96 -21.63
C LYS A 392 -9.07 -4.07 -22.57
N VAL A 393 -8.85 -4.24 -23.87
CA VAL A 393 -9.34 -3.37 -24.96
C VAL A 393 -9.75 -4.26 -26.12
N THR A 394 -10.89 -3.94 -26.75
CA THR A 394 -11.33 -4.64 -27.96
C THR A 394 -10.49 -4.19 -29.16
N ILE A 395 -10.40 -5.03 -30.19
CA ILE A 395 -9.67 -4.67 -31.42
C ILE A 395 -10.35 -3.51 -32.16
N ASP A 396 -11.68 -3.39 -32.06
CA ASP A 396 -12.44 -2.26 -32.61
C ASP A 396 -12.06 -0.93 -31.93
N GLU A 397 -11.96 -0.90 -30.60
CA GLU A 397 -11.53 0.29 -29.86
C GLU A 397 -10.10 0.72 -30.24
N ILE A 398 -9.23 -0.27 -30.50
CA ILE A 398 -7.87 -0.01 -30.98
C ILE A 398 -7.90 0.58 -32.38
N LYS A 399 -8.70 0.01 -33.28
CA LYS A 399 -8.87 0.50 -34.66
C LYS A 399 -9.34 1.95 -34.68
N ASP A 400 -10.41 2.26 -33.92
CA ASP A 400 -10.95 3.62 -33.79
C ASP A 400 -9.89 4.60 -33.29
N THR A 401 -9.07 4.19 -32.33
CA THR A 401 -7.98 5.02 -31.79
C THR A 401 -6.87 5.23 -32.83
N LEU A 402 -6.56 4.20 -33.63
CA LEU A 402 -5.53 4.29 -34.67
C LEU A 402 -5.99 5.11 -35.89
N GLU A 403 -7.29 5.26 -36.12
CA GLU A 403 -7.83 6.15 -37.16
C GLU A 403 -7.48 7.62 -36.94
N GLU A 404 -7.17 8.04 -35.71
CA GLU A 404 -6.70 9.39 -35.40
C GLU A 404 -5.26 9.62 -35.92
N TYR A 405 -4.52 8.55 -36.26
CA TYR A 405 -3.12 8.57 -36.68
C TYR A 405 -2.91 8.16 -38.15
N LYS A 406 -3.88 8.43 -39.02
CA LYS A 406 -3.88 8.07 -40.47
C LYS A 406 -2.65 8.52 -41.27
N ASP A 407 -1.88 9.48 -40.76
CA ASP A 407 -0.65 9.96 -41.40
C ASP A 407 0.54 8.99 -41.22
N LEU A 408 0.42 7.97 -40.37
CA LEU A 408 1.44 6.95 -40.13
C LEU A 408 1.19 5.70 -40.98
N THR A 409 2.28 5.02 -41.35
CA THR A 409 2.20 3.71 -42.01
C THR A 409 1.77 2.66 -40.99
N ILE A 410 0.51 2.20 -41.10
CA ILE A 410 -0.11 1.21 -40.23
C ILE A 410 -0.35 -0.07 -41.03
N ASP A 411 0.23 -1.18 -40.58
CA ASP A 411 -0.12 -2.53 -41.02
C ASP A 411 -1.09 -3.12 -40.00
N PHE A 412 -2.37 -3.27 -40.34
CA PHE A 412 -3.45 -3.66 -39.41
C PHE A 412 -4.12 -4.96 -39.83
N THR A 413 -4.28 -5.87 -38.87
CA THR A 413 -4.95 -7.17 -39.03
C THR A 413 -6.14 -7.21 -38.08
N GLU A 414 -7.36 -7.22 -38.62
CA GLU A 414 -8.61 -7.18 -37.82
C GLU A 414 -8.87 -8.46 -37.02
N LEU A 415 -8.52 -9.62 -37.57
CA LEU A 415 -8.84 -10.91 -36.98
C LEU A 415 -7.56 -11.64 -36.59
N PRO A 416 -7.36 -11.98 -35.31
CA PRO A 416 -6.26 -12.84 -34.90
C PRO A 416 -6.48 -14.24 -35.47
N ASP A 417 -5.48 -14.80 -36.13
CA ASP A 417 -5.55 -16.15 -36.70
C ASP A 417 -5.61 -17.19 -35.58
N ALA A 418 -4.84 -17.00 -34.50
CA ALA A 418 -4.80 -17.85 -33.31
C ALA A 418 -4.83 -19.34 -33.66
N GLU A 419 -4.04 -19.74 -34.66
CA GLU A 419 -4.13 -21.04 -35.34
C GLU A 419 -3.97 -22.20 -34.36
N GLU A 420 -2.86 -22.25 -33.63
CA GLU A 420 -2.57 -23.30 -32.64
C GLU A 420 -3.64 -23.38 -31.54
N TYR A 421 -4.17 -22.25 -31.08
CA TYR A 421 -5.22 -22.22 -30.05
C TYR A 421 -6.55 -22.78 -30.60
N ARG A 422 -6.93 -22.39 -31.82
CA ARG A 422 -8.17 -22.89 -32.47
C ARG A 422 -8.07 -24.36 -32.81
N GLU A 423 -6.90 -24.85 -33.23
CA GLU A 423 -6.63 -26.28 -33.43
C GLU A 423 -6.74 -27.05 -32.11
N THR A 424 -6.12 -26.56 -31.04
CA THR A 424 -6.21 -27.17 -29.70
C THR A 424 -7.66 -27.28 -29.23
N LYS A 425 -8.45 -26.20 -29.40
CA LYS A 425 -9.88 -26.20 -29.04
C LYS A 425 -10.70 -27.19 -29.85
N LYS A 426 -10.37 -27.41 -31.13
CA LYS A 426 -11.03 -28.43 -31.98
C LYS A 426 -10.68 -29.85 -31.51
N LEU A 427 -9.46 -30.09 -31.04
CA LEU A 427 -9.04 -31.39 -30.51
C LEU A 427 -9.73 -31.74 -29.18
N ASP A 428 -9.96 -30.75 -28.30
CA ASP A 428 -10.69 -30.98 -27.05
C ASP A 428 -12.16 -31.38 -27.29
N ILE A 429 -12.80 -30.78 -28.31
CA ILE A 429 -14.18 -31.10 -28.68
C ILE A 429 -14.28 -32.52 -29.28
N SER A 430 -13.27 -32.99 -30.01
CA SER A 430 -13.29 -34.35 -30.59
C SER A 430 -12.99 -35.48 -29.60
N HIS A 431 -12.57 -35.16 -28.37
CA HIS A 431 -12.31 -36.12 -27.29
C HIS A 431 -13.45 -36.21 -26.26
N THR A 432 -14.51 -35.41 -26.43
CA THR A 432 -15.68 -35.38 -25.54
C THR A 432 -16.95 -35.99 -26.15
N ASP A 433 -16.85 -36.49 -27.39
CA ASP A 433 -17.81 -37.40 -28.05
C ASP A 433 -17.27 -38.84 -28.04
#